data_AF-A0AB39R499-F1
#
_entry.id   AF-A0AB39R499-F1
#
_cell.length_a   1.000
_cell.length_b   1.000
_cell.length_c   1.000
_cell.angle_alpha   90.00
_cell.angle_beta   90.00
_cell.angle_gamma   90.00
#
_symmetry.space_group_name_H-M   'P 1'
#
loop_
_entity.id
_entity.type
_entity.pdbx_description
1 polymer ?
#
loop_
_entity_poly.entity_id
_entity_poly.type
_entity_poly.pdbx_seq_one_letter_code
_entity_poly.pdbx_strand_id
1 'polypeptide(L)'
;MEDCLAAREPETALELAGTLWYFWFACGFAEEGRGYLERALRRAHDLGPEHTLAIWAHRLVTVVPDDLDAAESVSAAYVWLAEERRLPVPALPLTGASLAVRGESARSAVLYGSAPQWPGGGGGAEFFQLLTLAVQAYLLAGQGAFERCAAVAERLRADCAKRGELWMRAWGDFFVSLSGIGLGRRGRGDAYGARGAGRQVARARPARRRGGHRPAGGRACLSG
;
A
#
# COMPACT_ATOMS: atom_id res chain seq x y z
N MET A 1 -15.79 17.18 11.24
CA MET A 1 -14.80 17.02 12.31
C MET A 1 -15.13 17.89 13.51
N GLU A 2 -15.29 19.20 13.34
CA GLU A 2 -15.67 20.11 14.43
C GLU A 2 -16.97 19.70 15.15
N ASP A 3 -18.03 19.37 14.41
CA ASP A 3 -19.30 18.93 15.02
C ASP A 3 -19.14 17.66 15.86
N CYS A 4 -18.36 16.68 15.38
CA CYS A 4 -18.07 15.45 16.13
C CYS A 4 -17.28 15.75 17.40
N LEU A 5 -16.30 16.66 17.34
CA LEU A 5 -15.53 17.09 18.51
C LEU A 5 -16.34 17.90 19.51
N ALA A 6 -17.45 18.51 19.09
CA ALA A 6 -18.38 19.22 19.97
C ALA A 6 -19.45 18.29 20.56
N ALA A 7 -19.70 17.13 19.94
CA ALA A 7 -20.70 16.16 20.37
C ALA A 7 -20.40 15.59 21.77
N ARG A 8 -21.43 14.98 22.38
CA ARG A 8 -21.35 14.40 23.73
C ARG A 8 -20.61 13.05 23.76
N GLU A 9 -20.51 12.37 22.63
CA GLU A 9 -19.87 11.06 22.45
C GLU A 9 -18.43 11.26 21.94
N PRO A 10 -17.43 11.30 22.84
CA PRO A 10 -16.04 11.51 22.44
C PRO A 10 -15.47 10.36 21.59
N GLU A 11 -16.03 9.16 21.69
CA GLU A 11 -15.60 7.96 20.99
C GLU A 11 -15.77 8.10 19.48
N THR A 12 -16.89 8.69 19.02
CA THR A 12 -17.13 8.93 17.58
C THR A 12 -16.12 9.91 17.00
N ALA A 13 -15.75 10.95 17.76
CA ALA A 13 -14.72 11.89 17.33
C ALA A 13 -13.35 11.23 17.25
N LEU A 14 -13.04 10.33 18.19
CA LEU A 14 -11.81 9.57 18.22
C LEU A 14 -11.70 8.59 17.05
N GLU A 15 -12.75 7.82 16.78
CA GLU A 15 -12.82 6.90 15.65
C GLU A 15 -12.68 7.65 14.32
N LEU A 16 -13.42 8.75 14.15
CA LEU A 16 -13.37 9.56 12.94
C LEU A 16 -11.97 10.16 12.73
N ALA A 17 -11.39 10.78 13.76
CA ALA A 17 -10.06 11.37 13.67
C ALA A 17 -9.00 10.28 13.42
N GLY A 18 -9.07 9.17 14.16
CA GLY A 18 -8.21 8.02 13.97
C GLY A 18 -8.30 7.42 12.58
N THR A 19 -9.45 7.52 11.91
CA THR A 19 -9.67 7.03 10.53
C THR A 19 -9.21 8.02 9.47
N LEU A 20 -9.35 9.33 9.70
CA LEU A 20 -8.94 10.39 8.75
C LEU A 20 -7.42 10.58 8.64
N TRP A 21 -6.63 9.83 9.41
CA TRP A 21 -5.17 9.85 9.38
C TRP A 21 -4.59 9.82 7.96
N TYR A 22 -5.13 8.99 7.07
CA TYR A 22 -4.59 8.81 5.72
C TYR A 22 -4.76 10.06 4.87
N PHE A 23 -5.85 10.80 5.08
CA PHE A 23 -6.12 12.04 4.35
C PHE A 23 -5.10 13.11 4.78
N TRP A 24 -4.92 13.30 6.08
CA TRP A 24 -3.96 14.29 6.59
C TRP A 24 -2.53 13.95 6.19
N PHE A 25 -2.16 12.67 6.29
CA PHE A 25 -0.82 12.21 5.93
C PHE A 25 -0.56 12.29 4.43
N ALA A 26 -1.46 11.75 3.59
CA ALA A 26 -1.25 11.69 2.14
C ALA A 26 -1.35 13.06 1.46
N CYS A 27 -2.19 13.96 1.98
CA CYS A 27 -2.41 15.28 1.38
C CYS A 27 -1.55 16.39 2.00
N GLY A 28 -0.71 16.07 3.00
CA GLY A 28 0.19 17.05 3.62
C GLY A 28 -0.49 18.01 4.60
N PHE A 29 -1.65 17.65 5.16
CA PHE A 29 -2.37 18.43 6.17
C PHE A 29 -1.98 18.00 7.60
N ALA A 30 -0.69 17.81 7.84
CA ALA A 30 -0.20 17.21 9.09
C ALA A 30 -0.54 18.03 10.34
N GLU A 31 -0.42 19.36 10.25
CA GLU A 31 -0.74 20.27 11.36
C GLU A 31 -2.23 20.24 11.73
N GLU A 32 -3.11 20.18 10.74
CA GLU A 32 -4.56 20.06 10.96
C GLU A 32 -4.90 18.71 11.61
N GLY A 33 -4.33 17.62 11.07
CA GLY A 33 -4.51 16.28 11.63
C GLY A 33 -4.02 16.17 13.08
N ARG A 34 -2.84 16.74 13.38
CA ARG A 34 -2.31 16.83 14.76
C ARG A 34 -3.32 17.49 15.69
N GLY A 35 -3.82 18.66 15.32
CA GLY A 35 -4.75 19.44 16.14
C GLY A 35 -6.04 18.67 16.46
N TYR A 36 -6.63 17.99 15.46
CA TYR A 36 -7.83 17.20 15.68
C TYR A 36 -7.59 15.94 16.49
N LEU A 37 -6.51 15.20 16.22
CA LEU A 37 -6.17 13.98 16.96
C LEU A 37 -5.88 14.29 18.43
N GLU A 38 -5.15 15.36 18.73
CA GLU A 38 -4.89 15.78 20.10
C GLU A 38 -6.17 16.18 20.84
N ARG A 39 -7.10 16.88 20.17
CA ARG A 39 -8.40 17.25 20.76
C ARG A 39 -9.25 16.01 21.03
N ALA A 40 -9.27 15.04 20.12
CA ALA A 40 -10.02 13.80 20.30
C ALA A 40 -9.43 12.95 21.44
N LEU A 41 -8.10 12.76 21.45
CA LEU A 41 -7.38 12.01 22.49
C LEU A 41 -7.54 12.61 23.89
N ARG A 42 -7.63 13.94 24.02
CA ARG A 42 -7.89 14.58 25.32
C ARG A 42 -9.28 14.31 25.88
N ARG A 43 -10.26 14.01 25.03
CA ARG A 43 -11.67 13.82 25.42
C ARG A 43 -12.05 12.37 25.65
N ALA A 44 -11.41 11.43 24.96
CA ALA A 44 -11.65 10.01 25.13
C ALA A 44 -10.76 9.46 26.26
N HIS A 45 -11.34 8.69 27.17
CA HIS A 45 -10.63 8.08 28.30
C HIS A 45 -10.53 6.56 28.21
N ASP A 46 -11.33 5.93 27.35
CA ASP A 46 -11.33 4.48 27.18
C ASP A 46 -10.17 4.03 26.29
N LEU A 47 -9.37 3.10 26.81
CA LEU A 47 -8.19 2.54 26.15
C LEU A 47 -8.57 1.39 25.19
N GLY A 48 -9.41 1.70 24.20
CA GLY A 48 -9.84 0.74 23.16
C GLY A 48 -8.99 0.77 21.87
N PRO A 49 -9.28 -0.12 20.91
CA PRO A 49 -8.57 -0.17 19.61
C PRO A 49 -8.60 1.16 18.83
N GLU A 50 -9.62 1.97 19.03
CA GLU A 50 -9.86 3.27 18.39
C GLU A 50 -8.96 4.34 19.02
N HIS A 51 -8.74 4.25 20.33
CA HIS A 51 -7.76 5.06 21.03
C HIS A 51 -6.34 4.72 20.59
N THR A 52 -6.02 3.43 20.47
CA THR A 52 -4.73 2.98 19.93
C THR A 52 -4.53 3.40 18.48
N LEU A 53 -5.58 3.36 17.65
CA LEU A 53 -5.54 3.86 16.27
C LEU A 53 -5.26 5.37 16.24
N ALA A 54 -5.93 6.15 17.09
CA ALA A 54 -5.73 7.59 17.17
C ALA A 54 -4.31 7.95 17.67
N ILE A 55 -3.75 7.19 18.61
CA ILE A 55 -2.35 7.37 19.04
C ILE A 55 -1.39 7.10 17.88
N TRP A 56 -1.56 5.96 17.20
CA TRP A 56 -0.71 5.63 16.05
C TRP A 56 -0.84 6.68 14.94
N ALA A 57 -2.05 7.11 14.63
CA ALA A 57 -2.34 8.15 13.65
C ALA A 57 -1.66 9.48 14.00
N HIS A 58 -1.72 9.89 15.27
CA HIS A 58 -1.06 11.11 15.76
C HIS A 58 0.44 11.03 15.53
N ARG A 59 1.07 9.94 16.01
CA ARG A 59 2.51 9.73 15.83
C ARG A 59 2.92 9.71 14.36
N LEU A 60 2.15 9.03 13.51
CA LEU A 60 2.43 8.95 12.07
C LEU A 60 2.32 10.31 11.39
N VAL A 61 1.30 11.10 11.71
CA VAL A 61 1.09 12.43 11.12
C VAL A 61 2.17 13.40 11.56
N THR A 62 2.70 13.27 12.77
CA THR A 62 3.75 14.16 13.32
C THR A 62 5.16 13.63 13.14
N VAL A 63 5.35 12.48 12.48
CA VAL A 63 6.67 11.84 12.40
C VAL A 63 7.61 12.67 11.53
N VAL A 64 8.83 12.85 12.03
CA VAL A 64 9.95 13.41 11.29
C VAL A 64 10.74 12.21 10.71
N PRO A 65 10.76 11.99 9.39
CA PRO A 65 11.24 10.71 8.83
C PRO A 65 12.71 10.38 9.06
N ASP A 66 13.56 11.40 9.25
CA ASP A 66 14.99 11.28 9.57
C ASP A 66 15.26 11.16 11.08
N ASP A 67 14.24 11.34 11.92
CA ASP A 67 14.29 11.07 13.35
C ASP A 67 14.01 9.58 13.63
N LEU A 68 15.06 8.85 14.02
CA LEU A 68 14.99 7.42 14.31
C LEU A 68 14.09 7.10 15.50
N ASP A 69 14.09 7.94 16.54
CA ASP A 69 13.31 7.72 17.75
C ASP A 69 11.82 7.95 17.45
N ALA A 70 11.50 8.96 16.62
CA ALA A 70 10.14 9.18 16.12
C ALA A 70 9.66 8.00 15.25
N ALA A 71 10.51 7.49 14.34
CA ALA A 71 10.18 6.34 13.49
C ALA A 71 9.95 5.05 14.32
N GLU A 72 10.73 4.85 15.38
CA GLU A 72 10.55 3.74 16.32
C GLU A 72 9.25 3.89 17.11
N SER A 73 8.94 5.11 17.57
CA SER A 73 7.69 5.41 18.27
C SER A 73 6.44 5.13 17.43
N VAL A 74 6.45 5.49 16.13
CA VAL A 74 5.38 5.14 15.18
C VAL A 74 5.25 3.63 15.02
N SER A 75 6.37 2.93 14.88
CA SER A 75 6.41 1.49 14.68
C SER A 75 5.86 0.73 15.88
N ALA A 76 6.28 1.11 17.09
CA ALA A 76 5.81 0.52 18.33
C ALA A 76 4.30 0.73 18.51
N ALA A 77 3.78 1.93 18.22
CA ALA A 77 2.35 2.18 18.26
C ALA A 77 1.56 1.35 17.23
N TYR A 78 2.14 1.09 16.06
CA TYR A 78 1.51 0.25 15.06
C TYR A 78 1.47 -1.23 15.45
N VAL A 79 2.54 -1.73 16.07
CA VAL A 79 2.58 -3.09 16.62
C VAL A 79 1.51 -3.24 17.70
N TRP A 80 1.41 -2.27 18.61
CA TRP A 80 0.36 -2.27 19.64
C TRP A 80 -1.05 -2.24 19.02
N LEU A 81 -1.28 -1.40 18.00
CA LEU A 81 -2.56 -1.38 17.26
C LEU A 81 -2.89 -2.73 16.63
N ALA A 82 -1.90 -3.39 16.03
CA ALA A 82 -2.06 -4.70 15.42
C ALA A 82 -2.44 -5.76 16.44
N GLU A 83 -1.83 -5.74 17.62
CA GLU A 83 -2.16 -6.65 18.73
C GLU A 83 -3.59 -6.44 19.23
N GLU A 84 -3.99 -5.18 19.50
CA GLU A 84 -5.34 -4.82 19.93
C GLU A 84 -6.41 -5.28 18.92
N ARG A 85 -6.14 -5.10 17.63
CA ARG A 85 -7.05 -5.48 16.55
C ARG A 85 -6.89 -6.93 16.09
N ARG A 86 -6.00 -7.71 16.72
CA ARG A 86 -5.64 -9.09 16.34
C ARG A 86 -5.35 -9.22 14.85
N LEU A 87 -4.72 -8.21 14.28
CA LEU A 87 -4.37 -8.20 12.87
C LEU A 87 -3.22 -9.18 12.65
N PRO A 88 -3.17 -9.88 11.51
CA PRO A 88 -2.02 -10.69 11.12
C PRO A 88 -0.91 -9.77 10.61
N VAL A 89 -0.66 -8.65 11.30
CA VAL A 89 0.39 -7.72 10.97
C VAL A 89 1.65 -8.24 11.63
N PRO A 90 2.62 -8.62 10.81
CA PRO A 90 3.88 -9.01 11.33
C PRO A 90 4.68 -7.79 11.80
N ALA A 91 5.39 -7.95 12.93
CA ALA A 91 6.13 -6.88 13.59
C ALA A 91 6.87 -6.01 12.58
N LEU A 92 6.65 -4.69 12.64
CA LEU A 92 7.32 -3.71 11.77
C LEU A 92 8.81 -3.69 12.15
N PRO A 93 9.73 -4.37 11.46
CA PRO A 93 11.11 -4.44 11.91
C PRO A 93 11.83 -3.23 11.31
N LEU A 94 11.49 -2.03 11.77
CA LEU A 94 12.32 -0.85 11.53
C LEU A 94 13.58 -0.86 12.39
N THR A 95 13.60 -1.70 13.45
CA THR A 95 14.79 -1.96 14.28
C THR A 95 16.01 -2.31 13.45
N GLY A 96 15.85 -2.99 12.30
CA GLY A 96 16.99 -3.32 11.46
C GLY A 96 17.68 -2.12 10.81
N ALA A 97 17.02 -0.97 10.64
CA ALA A 97 17.64 0.22 10.04
C ALA A 97 18.29 1.11 11.12
N SER A 98 17.64 1.25 12.28
CA SER A 98 18.22 1.86 13.48
C SER A 98 19.48 1.11 13.97
N LEU A 99 19.45 -0.22 14.01
CA LEU A 99 20.61 -1.05 14.42
C LEU A 99 21.75 -1.04 13.40
N ALA A 100 21.46 -1.02 12.10
CA ALA A 100 22.49 -0.96 11.06
C ALA A 100 23.24 0.39 11.05
N VAL A 101 22.57 1.49 11.42
CA VAL A 101 23.19 2.82 11.54
C VAL A 101 23.99 2.96 12.86
N ARG A 102 23.57 2.28 13.94
CA ARG A 102 24.27 2.29 15.25
C ARG A 102 25.49 1.36 15.34
N GLY A 103 25.86 0.66 14.26
CA GLY A 103 27.03 -0.24 14.24
C GLY A 103 26.83 -1.57 14.99
N GLU A 104 25.64 -1.82 15.52
CA GLU A 104 25.28 -3.09 16.16
C GLU A 104 24.69 -4.03 15.11
N SER A 105 25.56 -4.93 14.64
CA SER A 105 25.32 -6.06 13.75
C SER A 105 23.87 -6.30 13.27
N ALA A 106 23.73 -6.24 11.94
CA ALA A 106 22.56 -6.53 11.11
C ALA A 106 21.89 -7.89 11.36
N ARG A 107 21.16 -8.01 12.47
CA ARG A 107 20.17 -9.06 12.74
C ARG A 107 18.93 -8.45 13.38
N SER A 108 18.17 -7.68 12.61
CA SER A 108 16.72 -7.67 12.79
C SER A 108 16.13 -8.40 11.60
N ALA A 109 15.62 -9.59 11.90
CA ALA A 109 15.26 -10.61 10.94
C ALA A 109 14.24 -10.08 9.93
N VAL A 110 14.60 -10.21 8.65
CA VAL A 110 13.62 -10.56 7.63
C VAL A 110 13.00 -11.88 8.06
N LEU A 111 11.90 -11.83 8.82
CA LEU A 111 11.00 -12.96 8.97
C LEU A 111 9.69 -12.59 8.30
N TYR A 112 9.74 -12.61 6.97
CA TYR A 112 8.53 -12.69 6.15
C TYR A 112 8.49 -14.03 5.46
N GLY A 113 8.29 -15.09 6.25
CA GLY A 113 7.61 -16.27 5.73
C GLY A 113 6.21 -15.84 5.28
N SER A 114 5.82 -16.27 4.09
CA SER A 114 4.49 -16.11 3.51
C SER A 114 3.44 -16.16 4.61
N ALA A 115 2.77 -15.01 4.89
CA ALA A 115 1.68 -15.01 5.85
C ALA A 115 0.67 -16.07 5.38
N PRO A 116 0.28 -17.04 6.23
CA PRO A 116 -0.70 -18.03 5.83
C PRO A 116 -1.96 -17.28 5.41
N GLN A 117 -2.46 -17.60 4.22
CA GLN A 117 -3.76 -17.15 3.74
C GLN A 117 -4.80 -17.40 4.84
N TRP A 118 -5.21 -16.33 5.52
CA TRP A 118 -6.11 -16.44 6.65
C TRP A 118 -7.50 -16.84 6.13
N PRO A 119 -8.07 -17.96 6.58
CA PRO A 119 -9.40 -18.35 6.18
C PRO A 119 -10.40 -17.40 6.86
N GLY A 120 -10.88 -16.40 6.11
CA GLY A 120 -11.96 -15.50 6.53
C GLY A 120 -11.59 -14.02 6.74
N GLY A 121 -10.50 -13.52 6.17
CA GLY A 121 -10.10 -12.11 6.34
C GLY A 121 -10.95 -11.18 5.47
N GLY A 122 -11.86 -10.40 6.07
CA GLY A 122 -12.51 -9.28 5.39
C GLY A 122 -11.48 -8.23 4.92
N GLY A 123 -11.86 -7.38 3.95
CA GLY A 123 -10.96 -6.42 3.29
C GLY A 123 -10.17 -5.47 4.20
N GLY A 124 -10.55 -5.33 5.49
CA GLY A 124 -9.78 -4.62 6.49
C GLY A 124 -8.38 -5.22 6.74
N ALA A 125 -8.26 -6.53 6.91
CA ALA A 125 -6.97 -7.17 7.16
C ALA A 125 -6.00 -7.00 5.96
N GLU A 126 -6.55 -7.04 4.75
CA GLU A 126 -5.80 -6.83 3.52
C GLU A 126 -5.28 -5.40 3.41
N PHE A 127 -6.12 -4.41 3.74
CA PHE A 127 -5.74 -3.00 3.79
C PHE A 127 -4.60 -2.75 4.78
N PHE A 128 -4.71 -3.27 6.01
CA PHE A 128 -3.67 -3.12 7.02
C PHE A 128 -2.33 -3.73 6.59
N GLN A 129 -2.34 -4.84 5.84
CA GLN A 129 -1.12 -5.40 5.29
C GLN A 129 -0.45 -4.48 4.26
N LEU A 130 -1.22 -3.87 3.35
CA LEU A 130 -0.66 -2.93 2.37
C LEU A 130 -0.16 -1.65 3.05
N LEU A 131 -0.89 -1.18 4.06
CA LEU A 131 -0.52 -0.05 4.90
C LEU A 131 0.81 -0.29 5.64
N THR A 132 0.99 -1.50 6.19
CA THR A 132 2.23 -1.92 6.85
C THR A 132 3.43 -1.68 5.93
N LEU A 133 3.33 -2.14 4.67
CA LEU A 133 4.40 -2.00 3.68
C LEU A 133 4.63 -0.53 3.28
N ALA A 134 3.55 0.25 3.13
CA ALA A 134 3.65 1.67 2.79
C ALA A 134 4.35 2.48 3.88
N VAL A 135 3.98 2.28 5.16
CA VAL A 135 4.61 2.93 6.32
C VAL A 135 6.07 2.51 6.46
N GLN A 136 6.39 1.23 6.24
CA GLN A 136 7.78 0.77 6.22
C GLN A 136 8.61 1.47 5.15
N ALA A 137 8.11 1.55 3.92
CA ALA A 137 8.81 2.21 2.82
C ALA A 137 9.03 3.70 3.11
N TYR A 138 8.02 4.37 3.67
CA TYR A 138 8.12 5.78 4.09
C TYR A 138 9.24 6.02 5.10
N LEU A 139 9.28 5.23 6.18
CA LEU A 139 10.27 5.43 7.24
C LEU A 139 11.68 5.01 6.78
N LEU A 140 11.81 3.96 5.98
CA LEU A 140 13.10 3.59 5.36
C LEU A 140 13.62 4.66 4.39
N ALA A 141 12.73 5.32 3.65
CA ALA A 141 13.10 6.41 2.75
C ALA A 141 13.63 7.64 3.52
N GLY A 142 12.97 8.00 4.63
CA GLY A 142 13.43 9.06 5.53
C GLY A 142 14.82 8.80 6.11
N GLN A 143 15.12 7.54 6.39
CA GLN A 143 16.42 7.08 6.90
C GLN A 143 17.50 6.93 5.81
N GLY A 144 17.17 7.22 4.55
CA GLY A 144 18.10 7.01 3.42
C GLY A 144 18.42 5.54 3.13
N ALA A 145 17.68 4.59 3.70
CA ALA A 145 17.87 3.15 3.51
C ALA A 145 17.28 2.66 2.17
N PHE A 146 17.69 3.29 1.07
CA PHE A 146 17.02 3.20 -0.23
C PHE A 146 16.97 1.79 -0.84
N GLU A 147 17.98 0.93 -0.65
CA GLU A 147 17.90 -0.47 -1.13
C GLU A 147 16.78 -1.24 -0.41
N ARG A 148 16.62 -1.03 0.89
CA ARG A 148 15.55 -1.67 1.68
C ARG A 148 14.19 -1.08 1.37
N CYS A 149 14.12 0.24 1.22
CA CYS A 149 12.92 0.95 0.78
C CYS A 149 12.43 0.40 -0.57
N ALA A 150 13.32 0.26 -1.56
CA ALA A 150 12.99 -0.33 -2.86
C ALA A 150 12.42 -1.75 -2.73
N ALA A 151 13.04 -2.61 -1.93
CA ALA A 151 12.57 -3.98 -1.74
C ALA A 151 11.16 -4.05 -1.15
N VAL A 152 10.86 -3.22 -0.15
CA VAL A 152 9.53 -3.14 0.48
C VAL A 152 8.51 -2.55 -0.51
N ALA A 153 8.88 -1.49 -1.23
CA ALA A 153 8.00 -0.83 -2.19
C ALA A 153 7.65 -1.74 -3.39
N GLU A 154 8.59 -2.54 -3.87
CA GLU A 154 8.32 -3.54 -4.93
C GLU A 154 7.34 -4.61 -4.45
N ARG A 155 7.46 -5.05 -3.19
CA ARG A 155 6.49 -5.98 -2.60
C ARG A 155 5.10 -5.36 -2.49
N LEU A 156 5.01 -4.10 -2.06
CA LEU A 156 3.75 -3.35 -2.03
C LEU A 156 3.09 -3.33 -3.42
N ARG A 157 3.84 -2.97 -4.46
CA ARG A 157 3.34 -2.96 -5.85
C ARG A 157 2.84 -4.34 -6.28
N ALA A 158 3.59 -5.40 -5.97
CA ALA A 158 3.22 -6.77 -6.32
C ALA A 158 1.94 -7.22 -5.62
N ASP A 159 1.77 -6.89 -4.34
CA ASP A 159 0.56 -7.26 -3.58
C ASP A 159 -0.65 -6.42 -4.00
N CYS A 160 -0.48 -5.13 -4.30
CA CYS A 160 -1.52 -4.30 -4.89
C CYS A 160 -1.96 -4.81 -6.27
N ALA A 161 -1.03 -5.22 -7.12
CA ALA A 161 -1.34 -5.73 -8.46
C ALA A 161 -2.20 -7.00 -8.44
N LYS A 162 -1.99 -7.89 -7.46
CA LYS A 162 -2.83 -9.09 -7.26
C LYS A 162 -4.27 -8.74 -6.87
N ARG A 163 -4.46 -7.60 -6.20
CA ARG A 163 -5.73 -7.17 -5.58
C ARG A 163 -6.48 -6.12 -6.41
N GLY A 164 -5.86 -5.56 -7.45
CA GLY A 164 -6.41 -4.42 -8.18
C GLY A 164 -6.47 -3.13 -7.36
N GLU A 165 -5.68 -3.06 -6.27
CA GLU A 165 -5.63 -1.91 -5.38
C GLU A 165 -4.74 -0.83 -6.03
N LEU A 166 -5.31 0.35 -6.29
CA LEU A 166 -4.63 1.41 -7.03
C LEU A 166 -4.01 2.48 -6.13
N TRP A 167 -4.61 2.74 -4.96
CA TRP A 167 -4.19 3.85 -4.11
C TRP A 167 -2.84 3.54 -3.43
N MET A 168 -2.72 2.40 -2.77
CA MET A 168 -1.46 1.90 -2.20
C MET A 168 -0.43 1.57 -3.28
N ARG A 169 -0.87 1.20 -4.50
CA ARG A 169 0.07 1.01 -5.61
C ARG A 169 0.81 2.30 -5.95
N ALA A 170 0.12 3.44 -5.93
CA ALA A 170 0.76 4.73 -6.18
C ALA A 170 1.86 5.05 -5.15
N TRP A 171 1.65 4.71 -3.87
CA TRP A 171 2.68 4.78 -2.83
C TRP A 171 3.88 3.89 -3.14
N GLY A 172 3.63 2.65 -3.58
CA GLY A 172 4.69 1.74 -4.00
C GLY A 172 5.51 2.27 -5.18
N ASP A 173 4.85 2.80 -6.22
CA ASP A 173 5.50 3.40 -7.37
C ASP A 173 6.34 4.63 -6.96
N PHE A 174 5.83 5.47 -6.05
CA PHE A 174 6.55 6.62 -5.50
C PHE A 174 7.84 6.20 -4.79
N PHE A 175 7.80 5.23 -3.88
CA PHE A 175 8.97 4.82 -3.11
C PHE A 175 10.01 4.04 -3.92
N VAL A 176 9.60 3.29 -4.94
CA VAL A 176 10.53 2.70 -5.92
C VAL A 176 11.28 3.81 -6.66
N SER A 177 10.57 4.82 -7.16
CA SER A 177 11.18 5.97 -7.85
C SER A 177 12.13 6.74 -6.93
N LEU A 178 11.68 7.08 -5.72
CA LEU A 178 12.49 7.80 -4.72
C LEU A 178 13.78 7.04 -4.39
N SER A 179 13.69 5.72 -4.22
CA SER A 179 14.85 4.87 -3.94
C SER A 179 15.81 4.79 -5.13
N GLY A 180 15.30 4.76 -6.37
CA GLY A 180 16.11 4.86 -7.57
C GLY A 180 16.92 6.16 -7.62
N ILE A 181 16.30 7.29 -7.30
CA ILE A 181 16.97 8.59 -7.22
C ILE A 181 18.04 8.56 -6.10
N GLY A 182 17.69 8.09 -4.91
CA GLY A 182 18.57 8.06 -3.73
C GLY A 182 19.81 7.18 -3.91
N LEU A 183 19.71 6.08 -4.68
CA LEU A 183 20.83 5.20 -5.02
C LEU A 183 21.71 5.75 -6.15
N GLY A 184 21.47 6.98 -6.61
CA GLY A 184 22.20 7.56 -7.73
C GLY A 184 21.92 6.87 -9.06
N ARG A 185 20.84 6.07 -9.16
CA ARG A 185 20.36 5.52 -10.44
C ARG A 185 19.64 6.62 -11.20
N ARG A 186 20.37 7.66 -11.59
CA ARG A 186 19.86 8.73 -12.46
C ARG A 186 19.50 8.11 -13.81
N GLY A 187 18.20 7.95 -14.04
CA GLY A 187 17.62 7.67 -15.35
C GLY A 187 17.92 6.29 -15.95
N ARG A 188 17.13 5.29 -15.56
CA ARG A 188 16.39 4.58 -16.62
C ARG A 188 15.08 5.34 -16.85
N GLY A 189 15.23 6.51 -17.48
CA GLY A 189 14.16 7.05 -18.29
C GLY A 189 14.01 6.06 -19.44
N ASP A 190 12.98 5.23 -19.34
CA ASP A 190 12.20 4.65 -20.43
C ASP A 190 11.34 3.49 -19.87
N ALA A 191 10.02 3.63 -20.05
CA ALA A 191 8.99 2.58 -19.91
C ALA A 191 8.17 2.45 -18.60
N TYR A 192 7.92 3.53 -17.86
CA TYR A 192 6.66 3.63 -17.09
C TYR A 192 5.60 4.30 -17.97
N GLY A 193 5.04 3.54 -18.93
CA GLY A 193 4.02 4.08 -19.84
C GLY A 193 3.60 3.20 -21.02
N ALA A 194 4.31 2.10 -21.32
CA ALA A 194 3.90 1.22 -22.42
C ALA A 194 4.42 -0.21 -22.24
N ARG A 195 3.75 -1.00 -21.40
CA ARG A 195 3.71 -2.48 -21.47
C ARG A 195 2.78 -3.01 -20.37
N GLY A 196 1.49 -3.13 -20.70
CA GLY A 196 0.48 -3.68 -19.80
C GLY A 196 -0.93 -3.71 -20.38
N ALA A 197 -1.23 -2.87 -21.38
CA ALA A 197 -2.44 -2.96 -22.17
C ALA A 197 -2.10 -3.50 -23.56
N GLY A 198 -2.20 -4.81 -23.75
CA GLY A 198 -2.04 -5.41 -25.07
C GLY A 198 -1.49 -6.81 -25.06
N ARG A 199 -2.24 -7.77 -24.51
CA ARG A 199 -2.33 -9.15 -25.03
C ARG A 199 -3.28 -9.99 -24.19
N GLN A 200 -4.58 -9.83 -24.42
CA GLN A 200 -5.55 -10.92 -24.26
C GLN A 200 -6.85 -10.65 -25.02
N VAL A 201 -6.78 -10.52 -26.36
CA VAL A 201 -7.88 -10.93 -27.25
C VAL A 201 -7.28 -11.51 -28.53
N ALA A 202 -6.95 -12.80 -28.48
CA ALA A 202 -7.06 -13.70 -29.62
C ALA A 202 -8.01 -14.80 -29.11
N ARG A 203 -9.13 -15.16 -29.72
CA ARG A 203 -9.50 -15.22 -31.13
C ARG A 203 -11.03 -15.22 -31.21
N ALA A 204 -11.61 -14.44 -32.12
CA ALA A 204 -12.90 -14.77 -32.72
C ALA A 204 -12.80 -14.45 -34.21
N ARG A 205 -12.54 -15.49 -35.01
CA ARG A 205 -12.40 -15.42 -36.47
C ARG A 205 -13.81 -15.58 -37.06
N PRO A 206 -14.37 -14.62 -37.81
CA PRO A 206 -15.64 -14.87 -38.47
C PRO A 206 -15.44 -15.86 -39.62
N ALA A 207 -16.27 -16.90 -39.62
CA ALA A 207 -16.34 -17.90 -40.66
C ALA A 207 -16.76 -17.24 -41.99
N ARG A 208 -15.84 -17.19 -42.97
CA ARG A 208 -16.22 -16.96 -44.36
C ARG A 208 -17.09 -18.13 -44.82
N ARG A 209 -18.39 -17.88 -45.02
CA ARG A 209 -19.27 -18.77 -45.79
C ARG A 209 -18.70 -18.91 -47.21
N ARG A 210 -18.09 -20.05 -47.50
CA ARG A 210 -17.93 -20.55 -48.88
C ARG A 210 -19.21 -21.32 -49.23
N GLY A 211 -20.16 -20.64 -49.87
CA GLY A 211 -21.18 -21.30 -50.68
C GLY A 211 -20.59 -21.54 -52.06
N GLY A 212 -20.32 -22.80 -52.39
CA GLY A 212 -19.94 -23.20 -53.73
C GLY A 212 -21.17 -23.59 -54.54
N HIS A 213 -21.23 -23.16 -55.81
CA HIS A 213 -21.81 -24.02 -56.84
C HIS A 213 -21.12 -23.82 -58.19
N ARG A 214 -20.92 -24.97 -58.86
CA ARG A 214 -20.03 -25.28 -59.99
C ARG A 214 -20.46 -24.62 -61.32
N PRO A 215 -19.55 -24.55 -62.30
CA PRO A 215 -19.89 -24.88 -63.68
C PRO A 215 -19.31 -26.25 -64.05
N ALA A 216 -20.19 -27.15 -64.50
CA ALA A 216 -19.80 -28.39 -65.17
C ALA A 216 -19.33 -28.06 -66.60
N GLY A 217 -18.25 -28.72 -67.03
CA GLY A 217 -17.66 -28.50 -68.34
C GLY A 217 -18.42 -29.16 -69.48
N GLY A 218 -18.05 -28.76 -70.69
CA GLY A 218 -17.78 -29.73 -71.76
C GLY A 218 -18.90 -30.08 -72.73
N ARG A 219 -18.97 -29.28 -73.79
CA ARG A 219 -19.12 -29.64 -75.22
C ARG A 219 -20.39 -30.34 -75.74
N ALA A 220 -20.83 -29.78 -76.86
CA ALA A 220 -21.91 -30.14 -77.77
C ALA A 220 -21.81 -31.55 -78.39
N CYS A 221 -22.95 -32.09 -78.81
CA CYS A 221 -23.17 -32.52 -80.20
C CYS A 221 -24.67 -32.69 -80.50
N LEU A 222 -25.01 -32.34 -81.75
CA LEU A 222 -26.30 -32.44 -82.43
C LEU A 222 -26.81 -33.88 -82.58
N SER A 223 -28.13 -34.07 -82.76
CA SER A 223 -28.77 -34.96 -83.75
C SER A 223 -30.30 -34.98 -83.56
N GLY A 224 -31.06 -34.87 -84.66
CA GLY A 224 -32.46 -35.32 -84.77
C GLY A 224 -33.49 -34.24 -84.96
#